data_AF-A0A353CCT1-F1
#
_entry.id   AF-A0A353CCT1-F1
#
_cell.length_a   1.000
_cell.length_b   1.000
_cell.length_c   1.000
_cell.angle_alpha   90.00
_cell.angle_beta   90.00
_cell.angle_gamma   90.00
#
_symmetry.space_group_name_H-M   'P 1'
#
loop_
_entity.id
_entity.type
_entity.pdbx_description
1 polymer ?
#
loop_
_entity_poly.entity_id
_entity_poly.type
_entity_poly.pdbx_seq_one_letter_code
_entity_poly.pdbx_strand_id
1 'polypeptide(L)'
;MRFLYIMAIALFAAGCGSNSEIASNSAAPGKDARVEKLERVRDSLKPFFEPMEVRDGDWLDTQKEFGETFEEYVRSNPTLPTPKRRKIYIQPIGTFSHEQRNAIKLAAEYMKAFYDLPVELNADRPLG
;
A
#
# COMPACT_ATOMS: atom_id res chain seq x y z
N MET A 1 65.38 18.22 -34.65
CA MET A 1 66.23 17.11 -34.16
C MET A 1 66.06 17.00 -32.65
N ARG A 2 65.87 15.76 -32.17
CA ARG A 2 65.88 15.29 -30.78
C ARG A 2 64.52 15.34 -30.07
N PHE A 3 63.63 14.36 -30.31
CA PHE A 3 63.59 13.00 -29.73
C PHE A 3 63.43 12.96 -28.19
N LEU A 4 62.50 12.08 -27.77
CA LEU A 4 62.26 11.51 -26.44
C LEU A 4 61.50 12.39 -25.42
N TYR A 5 60.21 12.12 -25.16
CA TYR A 5 59.67 11.07 -24.27
C TYR A 5 60.05 11.25 -22.79
N ILE A 6 58.98 11.50 -22.00
CA ILE A 6 58.75 11.07 -20.62
C ILE A 6 59.59 11.77 -19.55
N MET A 7 58.96 12.71 -18.83
CA MET A 7 58.89 12.63 -17.38
C MET A 7 57.75 13.48 -16.83
N ALA A 8 56.98 12.87 -15.94
CA ALA A 8 56.12 13.48 -14.91
C ALA A 8 54.91 14.30 -15.43
N ILE A 9 53.75 13.69 -15.75
CA ILE A 9 52.75 13.19 -14.78
C ILE A 9 53.12 13.49 -13.33
N ALA A 10 52.74 14.66 -12.84
CA ALA A 10 52.29 14.91 -11.46
C ALA A 10 52.08 16.41 -11.30
N LEU A 11 50.88 16.94 -11.58
CA LEU A 11 50.36 18.16 -10.94
C LEU A 11 48.93 18.44 -11.45
N PHE A 12 47.98 17.55 -11.14
CA PHE A 12 46.54 17.85 -11.25
C PHE A 12 45.76 17.06 -10.19
N ALA A 13 46.20 17.17 -8.93
CA ALA A 13 45.48 16.64 -7.77
C ALA A 13 45.55 17.66 -6.62
N ALA A 14 44.91 18.80 -6.82
CA ALA A 14 44.50 19.70 -5.74
C ALA A 14 43.12 20.29 -6.08
N GLY A 15 42.19 19.40 -6.44
CA GLY A 15 40.76 19.71 -6.39
C GLY A 15 40.35 19.75 -4.93
N CYS A 16 39.81 20.89 -4.49
CA CYS A 16 39.35 21.14 -3.13
C CYS A 16 38.42 20.02 -2.65
N GLY A 17 38.94 19.16 -1.78
CA GLY A 17 38.14 18.26 -0.97
C GLY A 17 37.54 19.03 0.21
N SER A 18 36.42 19.72 0.00
CA SER A 18 35.52 20.00 1.12
C SER A 18 34.78 18.70 1.41
N ASN A 19 35.36 17.87 2.29
CA ASN A 19 34.63 16.79 2.96
C ASN A 19 33.53 17.46 3.81
N SER A 20 32.38 17.74 3.21
CA SER A 20 31.15 17.84 3.99
C SER A 20 30.81 16.40 4.36
N GLU A 21 31.20 15.98 5.56
CA GLU A 21 30.54 14.86 6.20
C GLU A 21 29.07 15.23 6.32
N ILE A 22 28.27 14.82 5.34
CA ILE A 22 26.82 14.77 5.49
C ILE A 22 26.61 13.69 6.54
N ALA A 23 26.39 14.12 7.78
CA ALA A 23 25.91 13.25 8.83
C ALA A 23 24.63 12.57 8.31
N SER A 24 24.76 11.33 7.84
CA SER A 24 23.63 10.47 7.54
C SER A 24 23.02 10.11 8.87
N ASN A 25 22.09 10.93 9.34
CA ASN A 25 21.14 10.53 10.36
C ASN A 25 20.19 9.51 9.73
N SER A 26 20.70 8.31 9.45
CA SER A 26 19.91 7.10 9.24
C SER A 26 19.38 6.63 10.60
N ALA A 27 18.72 7.53 11.32
CA ALA A 27 17.74 7.13 12.31
C ALA A 27 16.64 6.40 11.52
N ALA A 28 16.27 5.21 11.96
CA ALA A 28 15.11 4.53 11.43
C ALA A 28 13.94 5.55 11.42
N PRO A 29 13.12 5.60 10.37
CA PRO A 29 11.95 6.47 10.37
C PRO A 29 11.18 6.22 11.66
N GLY A 30 10.92 7.29 12.43
CA GLY A 30 10.15 7.19 13.66
C GLY A 30 8.84 6.42 13.41
N LYS A 31 8.34 5.71 14.43
CA LYS A 31 7.11 4.90 14.30
C LYS A 31 6.02 5.72 13.61
N ASP A 32 5.39 5.13 12.58
CA ASP A 32 4.28 5.74 11.85
C ASP A 32 3.15 6.08 12.83
N ALA A 33 2.84 7.37 13.00
CA ALA A 33 1.81 7.85 13.93
C ALA A 33 0.43 7.20 13.68
N ARG A 34 0.16 6.78 12.43
CA ARG A 34 -1.04 5.99 12.09
C ARG A 34 -0.98 4.62 12.74
N VAL A 35 0.15 3.93 12.66
CA VAL A 35 0.34 2.60 13.27
C VAL A 35 0.16 2.70 14.78
N GLU A 36 0.76 3.70 15.43
CA GLU A 36 0.58 3.90 16.88
C GLU A 36 -0.89 4.15 17.25
N LYS A 37 -1.62 4.91 16.42
CA LYS A 37 -3.06 5.11 16.61
C LYS A 37 -3.82 3.79 16.48
N LEU A 38 -3.51 2.99 15.47
CA LEU A 38 -4.14 1.70 15.23
C LEU A 38 -3.82 0.68 16.32
N GLU A 39 -2.60 0.66 16.85
CA GLU A 39 -2.20 -0.15 18.02
C GLU A 39 -3.11 0.15 19.22
N ARG A 40 -3.32 1.43 19.54
CA ARG A 40 -4.22 1.82 20.65
C ARG A 40 -5.67 1.38 20.42
N VAL A 41 -6.16 1.52 19.19
CA VAL A 41 -7.53 1.08 18.85
C VAL A 41 -7.65 -0.44 18.99
N ARG A 42 -6.72 -1.20 18.40
CA ARG A 42 -6.66 -2.66 18.54
C ARG A 42 -6.66 -3.09 19.99
N ASP A 43 -5.82 -2.48 20.82
CA ASP A 43 -5.69 -2.83 22.23
C ASP A 43 -6.98 -2.53 23.01
N SER A 44 -7.69 -1.45 22.66
CA SER A 44 -9.00 -1.12 23.24
C SER A 44 -10.11 -2.10 22.82
N LEU A 45 -9.97 -2.73 21.64
CA LEU A 45 -10.93 -3.71 21.11
C LEU A 45 -10.67 -5.13 21.60
N LYS A 46 -9.46 -5.41 22.09
CA LYS A 46 -9.03 -6.75 22.53
C LYS A 46 -9.99 -7.43 23.52
N PRO A 47 -10.60 -6.73 24.51
CA PRO A 47 -11.56 -7.36 25.43
C PRO A 47 -12.86 -7.85 24.75
N PHE A 48 -13.19 -7.34 23.56
CA PHE A 48 -14.39 -7.68 22.81
C PHE A 48 -14.13 -8.70 21.71
N PHE A 49 -12.89 -9.18 21.57
CA PHE A 49 -12.52 -10.13 20.53
C PHE A 49 -12.68 -11.57 21.01
N GLU A 50 -13.53 -12.32 20.31
CA GLU A 50 -13.63 -13.78 20.43
C GLU A 50 -13.16 -14.42 19.12
N PRO A 51 -12.19 -15.36 19.17
CA PRO A 51 -11.79 -16.10 17.98
C PRO A 51 -12.99 -16.84 17.35
N MET A 52 -13.12 -16.75 16.04
CA MET A 52 -14.14 -17.48 15.31
C MET A 52 -13.75 -18.95 15.15
N GLU A 53 -14.68 -19.85 15.46
CA GLU A 53 -14.53 -21.29 15.22
C GLU A 53 -14.83 -21.61 13.75
N VAL A 54 -13.97 -22.42 13.12
CA VAL A 54 -14.22 -22.95 11.77
C VAL A 54 -15.26 -24.07 11.86
N ARG A 55 -16.32 -23.96 11.04
CA ARG A 55 -17.43 -24.92 10.98
C ARG A 55 -17.45 -25.66 9.66
N ASP A 56 -18.12 -26.81 9.65
CA ASP A 56 -18.35 -27.60 8.44
C ASP A 56 -18.96 -26.74 7.32
N GLY A 57 -18.28 -26.72 6.17
CA GLY A 57 -18.70 -25.94 5.01
C GLY A 57 -18.22 -24.48 4.98
N ASP A 58 -17.53 -24.01 6.03
CA ASP A 58 -16.80 -22.74 5.96
C ASP A 58 -15.69 -22.83 4.91
N TRP A 59 -15.31 -21.68 4.34
CA TRP A 59 -14.20 -21.64 3.38
C TRP A 59 -12.92 -22.27 3.96
N LEU A 60 -12.60 -21.94 5.22
CA LEU A 60 -11.42 -22.43 5.92
C LEU A 60 -11.49 -23.91 6.33
N ASP A 61 -12.66 -24.55 6.22
CA ASP A 61 -12.80 -26.01 6.43
C ASP A 61 -12.08 -26.79 5.33
N THR A 62 -12.19 -26.30 4.09
CA THR A 62 -11.58 -26.97 2.91
C THR A 62 -10.32 -26.29 2.40
N GLN A 63 -10.17 -24.99 2.66
CA GLN A 63 -9.05 -24.18 2.16
C GLN A 63 -8.03 -23.90 3.27
N LYS A 64 -6.77 -24.24 3.02
CA LYS A 64 -5.66 -23.98 3.96
C LYS A 64 -5.05 -22.62 3.67
N GLU A 65 -5.52 -21.61 4.39
CA GLU A 65 -4.96 -20.27 4.37
C GLU A 65 -4.38 -19.93 5.74
N PHE A 66 -3.19 -19.34 5.75
CA PHE A 66 -2.62 -18.82 6.99
C PHE A 66 -3.26 -17.48 7.31
N GLY A 67 -3.58 -17.26 8.58
CA GLY A 67 -4.02 -15.94 9.04
C GLY A 67 -2.93 -14.89 8.92
N GLU A 68 -3.32 -13.61 8.96
CA GLU A 68 -2.41 -12.46 9.02
C GLU A 68 -2.58 -11.76 10.36
N THR A 69 -1.48 -11.56 11.09
CA THR A 69 -1.46 -10.75 12.31
C THR A 69 -1.44 -9.26 12.00
N PHE A 70 -1.76 -8.41 12.98
CA PHE A 70 -1.69 -6.96 12.82
C PHE A 70 -0.28 -6.49 12.42
N GLU A 71 0.75 -7.05 13.04
CA GLU A 71 2.15 -6.71 12.77
C GLU A 71 2.57 -7.14 11.36
N GLU A 72 2.07 -8.28 10.87
CA GLU A 72 2.29 -8.75 9.50
C GLU A 72 1.58 -7.83 8.49
N TYR A 73 0.33 -7.45 8.76
CA TYR A 73 -0.41 -6.50 7.94
C TYR A 73 0.31 -5.14 7.85
N VAL A 74 0.82 -4.60 8.96
CA VAL A 74 1.57 -3.34 8.92
C VAL A 74 2.87 -3.49 8.11
N ARG A 75 3.56 -4.63 8.27
CA ARG A 75 4.82 -4.91 7.58
C ARG A 75 4.64 -5.17 6.09
N SER A 76 3.47 -5.67 5.66
CA SER A 76 3.17 -5.93 4.25
C SER A 76 3.05 -4.65 3.41
N ASN A 77 3.07 -3.47 4.06
CA ASN A 77 2.95 -2.16 3.45
C ASN A 77 1.71 -2.08 2.54
N PRO A 78 0.51 -2.19 3.14
CA PRO A 78 -0.73 -2.35 2.40
C PRO A 78 -1.00 -1.12 1.53
N THR A 79 -1.75 -1.32 0.45
CA THR A 79 -2.18 -0.19 -0.39
C THR A 79 -3.18 0.65 0.38
N LEU A 80 -2.77 1.87 0.75
CA LEU A 80 -3.61 2.83 1.45
C LEU A 80 -4.05 3.96 0.51
N PRO A 81 -5.20 4.61 0.80
CA PRO A 81 -5.61 5.81 0.10
C PRO A 81 -4.53 6.89 0.20
N THR A 82 -4.27 7.55 -0.92
CA THR A 82 -3.34 8.69 -0.98
C THR A 82 -4.11 9.95 -1.37
N PRO A 83 -3.55 11.16 -1.19
CA PRO A 83 -4.22 12.39 -1.65
C PRO A 83 -4.62 12.36 -3.13
N LYS A 84 -3.86 11.63 -3.97
CA LYS A 84 -4.10 11.45 -5.40
C LYS A 84 -5.02 10.26 -5.73
N ARG A 85 -5.07 9.22 -4.89
CA ARG A 85 -5.87 7.99 -5.09
C ARG A 85 -6.75 7.76 -3.87
N ARG A 86 -7.90 8.42 -3.83
CA ARG A 86 -8.85 8.40 -2.70
C ARG A 86 -10.30 8.19 -3.10
N LYS A 87 -10.54 7.70 -4.32
CA LYS A 87 -11.88 7.44 -4.85
C LYS A 87 -11.83 6.10 -5.57
N ILE A 88 -12.82 5.27 -5.32
CA ILE A 88 -13.00 4.00 -6.01
C ILE A 88 -13.94 4.26 -7.19
N TYR A 89 -13.57 3.76 -8.37
CA TYR A 89 -14.40 3.85 -9.55
C TYR A 89 -14.88 2.45 -9.92
N ILE A 90 -16.18 2.28 -10.05
CA ILE A 90 -16.77 1.06 -10.59
C ILE A 90 -17.10 1.33 -12.05
N GLN A 91 -16.51 0.53 -12.93
CA GLN A 91 -16.75 0.57 -14.36
C GLN A 91 -17.54 -0.67 -14.76
N PRO A 92 -18.87 -0.59 -14.98
CA PRO A 92 -19.62 -1.69 -15.56
C PRO A 92 -19.14 -1.94 -16.99
N ILE A 93 -18.86 -3.20 -17.31
CA ILE A 93 -18.43 -3.63 -18.65
C ILE A 93 -19.41 -4.69 -19.15
N GLY A 94 -20.12 -4.41 -20.23
CA GLY A 94 -21.12 -5.27 -20.85
C GLY A 94 -22.52 -4.68 -20.83
N THR A 95 -23.51 -5.55 -21.04
CA THR A 95 -24.93 -5.19 -20.94
C THR A 95 -25.51 -5.79 -19.66
N PHE A 96 -26.28 -4.98 -18.94
CA PHE A 96 -26.87 -5.38 -17.67
C PHE A 96 -28.38 -5.21 -17.70
N SER A 97 -29.09 -6.22 -17.22
CA SER A 97 -30.52 -6.15 -16.91
C SER A 97 -30.77 -5.10 -15.82
N HIS A 98 -32.03 -4.79 -15.56
CA HIS A 98 -32.40 -3.87 -14.49
C HIS A 98 -31.95 -4.39 -13.11
N GLU A 99 -32.17 -5.68 -12.86
CA GLU A 99 -31.81 -6.35 -11.61
C GLU A 99 -30.30 -6.37 -11.40
N GLN A 100 -29.54 -6.67 -12.47
CA GLN A 100 -28.08 -6.64 -12.43
C GLN A 100 -27.55 -5.24 -12.15
N ARG A 101 -28.14 -4.19 -12.74
CA ARG A 101 -27.77 -2.80 -12.40
C ARG A 101 -28.06 -2.46 -10.95
N ASN A 102 -29.17 -2.94 -10.39
CA ASN A 102 -29.49 -2.71 -9.00
C ASN A 102 -28.47 -3.40 -8.07
N ALA A 103 -28.05 -4.62 -8.41
CA ALA A 103 -26.97 -5.30 -7.69
C ALA A 103 -25.64 -4.52 -7.75
N ILE A 104 -25.28 -3.98 -8.92
CA ILE A 104 -24.07 -3.15 -9.07
C ILE A 104 -24.14 -1.88 -8.20
N LYS A 105 -25.30 -1.21 -8.18
CA LYS A 105 -25.50 -0.03 -7.32
C LYS A 105 -25.38 -0.39 -5.83
N LEU A 106 -25.97 -1.51 -5.41
CA LEU A 106 -25.88 -1.96 -4.03
C LEU A 106 -24.42 -2.29 -3.65
N ALA A 107 -23.68 -2.92 -4.55
CA ALA A 107 -22.25 -3.16 -4.36
C ALA A 107 -21.47 -1.85 -4.22
N ALA A 108 -21.80 -0.82 -5.01
CA ALA A 108 -21.18 0.51 -4.89
C ALA A 108 -21.44 1.14 -3.51
N GLU A 109 -22.67 1.08 -3.01
CA GLU A 109 -23.01 1.60 -1.67
C GLU A 109 -22.33 0.81 -0.55
N TYR A 110 -22.27 -0.52 -0.68
CA TYR A 110 -21.52 -1.36 0.26
C TYR A 110 -20.04 -1.00 0.28
N MET A 111 -19.41 -0.88 -0.89
CA MET A 111 -17.98 -0.52 -1.00
C MET A 111 -17.69 0.85 -0.39
N LYS A 112 -18.61 1.81 -0.54
CA LYS A 112 -18.48 3.13 0.07
C LYS A 112 -18.42 3.04 1.59
N ALA A 113 -19.31 2.25 2.19
CA ALA A 113 -19.34 2.05 3.64
C ALA A 113 -18.14 1.23 4.14
N PHE A 114 -17.80 0.15 3.45
CA PHE A 114 -16.75 -0.78 3.86
C PHE A 114 -15.35 -0.17 3.79
N TYR A 115 -15.04 0.53 2.70
CA TYR A 115 -13.72 1.14 2.52
C TYR A 115 -13.61 2.54 3.12
N ASP A 116 -14.72 3.14 3.57
CA ASP A 116 -14.80 4.54 3.98
C ASP A 116 -14.20 5.51 2.91
N LEU A 117 -14.51 5.22 1.65
CA LEU A 117 -14.05 6.01 0.50
C LEU A 117 -15.23 6.39 -0.40
N PRO A 118 -15.18 7.57 -1.04
CA PRO A 118 -16.10 7.88 -2.12
C PRO A 118 -16.02 6.81 -3.22
N VAL A 119 -17.19 6.31 -3.63
CA VAL A 119 -17.34 5.41 -4.77
C VAL A 119 -18.10 6.13 -5.87
N GLU A 120 -17.60 6.07 -7.09
CA GLU A 120 -18.24 6.60 -8.29
C GLU A 120 -18.56 5.46 -9.25
N LEU A 121 -19.83 5.35 -9.64
CA LEU A 121 -20.28 4.41 -10.65
C LEU A 121 -20.25 5.10 -12.01
N ASN A 122 -19.38 4.63 -12.90
CA ASN A 122 -19.28 5.15 -14.25
C ASN A 122 -20.42 4.64 -15.13
N ALA A 123 -20.62 5.28 -16.28
CA ALA A 123 -21.50 4.77 -17.33
C ALA A 123 -20.99 3.42 -17.85
N ASP A 124 -21.92 2.55 -18.24
CA ASP A 124 -21.61 1.26 -18.86
C ASP A 124 -20.66 1.41 -20.06
N ARG A 125 -19.71 0.49 -20.17
CA ARG A 125 -18.88 0.33 -21.36
C ARG A 125 -19.16 -1.01 -22.05
N PRO A 126 -19.14 -1.08 -23.38
CA PRO A 126 -19.33 -2.34 -24.08
C PRO A 126 -18.21 -3.34 -23.77
N LEU A 127 -18.53 -4.63 -23.89
CA LEU A 127 -17.55 -5.72 -23.90
C LEU A 127 -16.94 -5.81 -25.29
N GLY A 128 -15.83 -5.10 -25.54
CA GLY A 128 -15.07 -5.16 -26.80
C GLY A 128 -15.72 -4.40 -27.95
#